data_AF-A0A8J6WBK9-F1
#
_entry.id   AF-A0A8J6WBK9-F1
#
_cell.length_a   1.000
_cell.length_b   1.000
_cell.length_c   1.000
_cell.angle_alpha   90.00
_cell.angle_beta   90.00
_cell.angle_gamma   90.00
#
_symmetry.space_group_name_H-M   'P 1'
#
loop_
_entity.id
_entity.type
_entity.pdbx_description
1 polymer ?
#
loop_
_entity_poly.entity_id
_entity_poly.type
_entity_poly.pdbx_seq_one_letter_code
_entity_poly.pdbx_strand_id
1 'polypeptide(L)'
;MNVLPLSAYKTIQQKGFISSSKLILIAFATAFFPRIIESIGVPAPINFVHFVMVPILCLLVYLRSRNVSRHQRQLMRAILICLYLYFAVSTASALLNRAGAVNIFLNFMIQSEPFLVLAAIVSIPLTAEKLGQFRRWVLGFGLLHLVLALGQFVGLHAGLISHSRMTLDDNIQGVFYLSSGGHVVGATVAFVYGIFYYVTAKEAGLTLRALVLSAGVFEVLVADAKQVLLVGAIAWVVLIISRTADIQKTIKYTVLATIVLYSFYWCVYNVDIEYLRTFRTWIRPEIYGPDGDATVQKLFPLRTIPEHYTSLLNWFLGLGPGHTVGRIGGWMIRDYSSLLDPLGATRHPVVESIWKYWNNSYLDSSFFSPFWGFAGIWGDLGFLGLGVYVGLWWRLWTRVCLDDLSRFLLLNVIVNGFIFTTMEEPGFMVTIAVLLGLRWHELNPRSTVDVPANHWAGVNPYLN
;
A
#
# COMPACT_ATOMS: atom_id res chain seq x y z
N MET A 1 -58.57 1.22 -7.66
CA MET A 1 -57.26 1.79 -7.29
C MET A 1 -56.40 1.82 -8.54
N ASN A 2 -56.14 3.01 -9.08
CA ASN A 2 -55.37 3.19 -10.31
C ASN A 2 -53.88 3.00 -10.02
N VAL A 3 -53.28 1.98 -10.64
CA VAL A 3 -51.83 1.80 -10.68
C VAL A 3 -51.28 2.86 -11.62
N LEU A 4 -50.64 3.88 -11.07
CA LEU A 4 -49.93 4.89 -11.87
C LEU A 4 -48.79 4.21 -12.64
N PRO A 5 -48.63 4.51 -13.94
CA PRO A 5 -47.51 3.97 -14.71
C PRO A 5 -46.19 4.56 -14.19
N LEU A 6 -45.21 3.68 -13.95
CA LEU A 6 -43.81 4.00 -13.60
C LEU A 6 -43.04 4.68 -14.75
N SER A 7 -43.72 5.30 -15.71
CA SER A 7 -43.09 6.06 -16.78
C SER A 7 -43.04 7.53 -16.42
N ALA A 8 -41.81 8.06 -16.37
CA ALA A 8 -41.44 9.48 -16.39
C ALA A 8 -40.86 10.09 -15.10
N TYR A 9 -39.88 9.42 -14.48
CA TYR A 9 -38.72 10.16 -14.00
C TYR A 9 -37.60 10.05 -15.03
N LYS A 10 -37.70 10.87 -16.08
CA LYS A 10 -36.58 11.11 -17.00
C LYS A 10 -35.60 12.01 -16.26
N THR A 11 -34.78 11.42 -15.41
CA THR A 11 -33.72 12.14 -14.70
C THR A 11 -32.86 12.79 -15.77
N ILE A 12 -32.87 14.11 -15.84
CA ILE A 12 -32.01 14.89 -16.74
C ILE A 12 -30.59 14.60 -16.28
N GLN A 13 -29.96 13.57 -16.88
CA GLN A 13 -28.54 13.32 -16.71
C GLN A 13 -27.82 14.50 -17.34
N GLN A 14 -27.49 15.50 -16.54
CA GLN A 14 -26.46 16.45 -16.91
C GLN A 14 -25.21 15.63 -17.22
N LYS A 15 -24.87 15.53 -18.51
CA LYS A 15 -23.65 14.88 -19.00
C LYS A 15 -22.45 15.70 -18.52
N GLY A 16 -22.05 15.49 -17.28
CA GLY A 16 -20.72 15.89 -16.82
C GLY A 16 -19.68 15.20 -17.71
N PHE A 17 -18.71 15.96 -18.21
CA PHE A 17 -17.75 15.50 -19.23
C PHE A 17 -16.90 14.30 -18.78
N ILE A 18 -16.75 14.07 -17.46
CA ILE A 18 -15.96 12.97 -16.87
C ILE A 18 -16.69 12.35 -15.67
N SER A 19 -16.83 11.02 -15.63
CA SER A 19 -17.47 10.28 -14.53
C SER A 19 -16.57 10.19 -13.29
N SER A 20 -17.15 10.08 -12.10
CA SER A 20 -16.40 9.97 -10.84
C SER A 20 -15.43 8.78 -10.81
N SER A 21 -15.81 7.63 -11.41
CA SER A 21 -14.93 6.48 -11.56
C SER A 21 -13.68 6.78 -12.38
N LYS A 22 -13.80 7.58 -13.45
CA LYS A 22 -12.65 8.02 -14.27
C LYS A 22 -11.74 8.97 -13.48
N LEU A 23 -12.31 9.86 -12.66
CA LEU A 23 -11.51 10.73 -11.78
C LEU A 23 -10.66 9.92 -10.79
N ILE A 24 -11.22 8.86 -10.19
CA ILE A 24 -10.45 7.95 -9.33
C ILE A 24 -9.34 7.23 -10.12
N LEU A 25 -9.63 6.77 -11.34
CA LEU A 25 -8.61 6.13 -12.17
C LEU A 25 -7.46 7.08 -12.53
N ILE A 26 -7.77 8.36 -12.77
CA ILE A 26 -6.74 9.39 -12.99
C ILE A 26 -5.93 9.60 -11.70
N ALA A 27 -6.57 9.71 -10.53
CA ALA A 27 -5.88 9.84 -9.25
C ALA A 27 -4.95 8.64 -9.00
N PHE A 28 -5.43 7.42 -9.26
CA PHE A 28 -4.62 6.21 -9.17
C PHE A 28 -3.44 6.25 -10.13
N ALA A 29 -3.67 6.58 -11.40
CA ALA A 29 -2.62 6.66 -12.41
C ALA A 29 -1.51 7.67 -12.05
N THR A 30 -1.88 8.83 -11.46
CA THR A 30 -0.89 9.84 -11.06
C THR A 30 0.06 9.37 -9.96
N ALA A 31 -0.38 8.46 -9.07
CA ALA A 31 0.46 7.88 -8.03
C ALA A 31 1.19 6.60 -8.49
N PHE A 32 0.62 5.87 -9.46
CA PHE A 32 1.11 4.55 -9.88
C PHE A 32 2.16 4.60 -10.99
N PHE A 33 2.00 5.49 -11.98
CA PHE A 33 2.89 5.56 -13.15
C PHE A 33 3.99 6.64 -13.15
N PRO A 34 4.17 7.53 -12.15
CA PRO A 34 5.07 8.67 -12.35
C PRO A 34 6.54 8.26 -12.51
N ARG A 35 6.98 7.16 -11.89
CA ARG A 35 8.39 6.68 -11.98
C ARG A 35 8.75 6.12 -13.34
N ILE A 36 7.91 5.27 -13.93
CA ILE A 36 8.15 4.81 -15.30
C ILE A 36 8.12 5.98 -16.29
N ILE A 37 7.31 7.01 -16.03
CA ILE A 37 7.28 8.25 -16.84
C ILE A 37 8.56 9.07 -16.64
N GLU A 38 9.09 9.18 -15.42
CA GLU A 38 10.40 9.80 -15.17
C GLU A 38 11.52 9.04 -15.87
N SER A 39 11.48 7.69 -15.85
CA SER A 39 12.52 6.84 -16.45
C SER A 39 12.68 7.02 -17.97
N ILE A 40 11.65 7.53 -18.66
CA ILE A 40 11.70 7.86 -20.10
C ILE A 40 12.11 9.31 -20.37
N GLY A 41 12.54 10.06 -19.34
CA GLY A 41 13.11 11.41 -19.45
C GLY A 41 12.22 12.55 -18.96
N VAL A 42 11.06 12.28 -18.37
CA VAL A 42 10.24 13.34 -17.75
C VAL A 42 10.90 13.82 -16.46
N PRO A 43 10.93 15.13 -16.16
CA PRO A 43 11.58 15.63 -14.95
C PRO A 43 10.98 15.10 -13.63
N ALA A 44 11.85 14.91 -12.64
CA ALA A 44 11.55 14.43 -11.28
C ALA A 44 10.30 15.01 -10.58
N PRO A 45 9.89 16.29 -10.78
CA PRO A 45 8.62 16.80 -10.24
C PRO A 45 7.38 15.97 -10.60
N ILE A 46 7.40 15.15 -11.66
CA ILE A 46 6.29 14.25 -12.01
C ILE A 46 5.94 13.29 -10.85
N ASN A 47 6.94 12.88 -10.06
CA ASN A 47 6.75 12.04 -8.88
C ASN A 47 6.00 12.71 -7.73
N PHE A 48 5.78 14.02 -7.80
CA PHE A 48 5.09 14.80 -6.76
C PHE A 48 3.70 15.26 -7.20
N VAL A 49 3.34 15.08 -8.48
CA VAL A 49 2.05 15.54 -9.03
C VAL A 49 0.87 14.92 -8.30
N HIS A 50 1.00 13.67 -7.85
CA HIS A 50 -0.08 12.98 -7.14
C HIS A 50 -0.44 13.66 -5.81
N PHE A 51 0.51 14.30 -5.11
CA PHE A 51 0.25 15.04 -3.87
C PHE A 51 -0.73 16.22 -4.05
N VAL A 52 -0.92 16.69 -5.28
CA VAL A 52 -1.90 17.73 -5.61
C VAL A 52 -3.12 17.13 -6.30
N MET A 53 -2.90 16.24 -7.26
CA MET A 53 -3.97 15.67 -8.08
C MET A 53 -4.90 14.75 -7.29
N VAL A 54 -4.35 13.89 -6.43
CA VAL A 54 -5.15 12.96 -5.61
C VAL A 54 -6.16 13.69 -4.72
N PRO A 55 -5.78 14.66 -3.86
CA PRO A 55 -6.75 15.35 -3.00
C PRO A 55 -7.77 16.16 -3.82
N ILE A 56 -7.36 16.83 -4.90
CA ILE A 56 -8.29 17.58 -5.77
C ILE A 56 -9.33 16.65 -6.40
N LEU A 57 -8.89 15.54 -7.01
CA LEU A 57 -9.80 14.60 -7.66
C LEU A 57 -10.72 13.91 -6.66
N CYS A 58 -10.20 13.55 -5.48
CA CYS A 58 -11.02 13.00 -4.39
C CYS A 58 -12.07 13.99 -3.89
N LEU A 59 -11.71 15.28 -3.75
CA LEU A 59 -12.64 16.34 -3.38
C LEU A 59 -13.73 16.52 -4.46
N LEU A 60 -13.36 16.55 -5.74
CA LEU A 60 -14.33 16.65 -6.84
C LEU A 60 -15.29 15.47 -6.86
N VAL A 61 -14.79 14.25 -6.62
CA VAL A 61 -15.64 13.05 -6.47
C VAL A 61 -16.61 13.23 -5.30
N TYR A 62 -16.10 13.65 -4.13
CA TYR A 62 -16.93 13.86 -2.95
C TYR A 62 -18.05 14.88 -3.17
N LEU A 63 -17.73 16.03 -3.76
CA LEU A 63 -18.70 17.09 -4.04
C LEU A 63 -19.77 16.67 -5.07
N ARG A 64 -19.45 15.72 -5.96
CA ARG A 64 -20.39 15.15 -6.94
C ARG A 64 -21.25 14.03 -6.37
N SER A 65 -20.81 13.37 -5.31
CA SER A 65 -21.51 12.26 -4.67
C SER A 65 -22.72 12.75 -3.85
N ARG A 66 -23.86 12.95 -4.50
CA ARG A 66 -25.10 13.44 -3.86
C ARG A 66 -25.94 12.35 -3.18
N ASN A 67 -25.88 11.11 -3.67
CA ASN A 67 -26.74 10.01 -3.23
C ASN A 67 -25.96 8.94 -2.44
N VAL A 68 -25.41 9.35 -1.31
CA VAL A 68 -24.61 8.47 -0.44
C VAL A 68 -25.43 8.00 0.75
N SER A 69 -25.42 6.70 1.04
CA SER A 69 -26.12 6.13 2.21
C SER A 69 -25.62 6.71 3.54
N ARG A 70 -26.46 6.64 4.59
CA ARG A 70 -26.08 7.11 5.93
C ARG A 70 -24.81 6.42 6.44
N HIS A 71 -24.66 5.12 6.16
CA HIS A 71 -23.49 4.34 6.57
C HIS A 71 -22.22 4.79 5.86
N GLN A 72 -22.24 4.93 4.53
CA GLN A 72 -21.11 5.46 3.77
C GLN A 72 -20.72 6.87 4.26
N ARG A 73 -21.70 7.76 4.47
CA ARG A 73 -21.44 9.11 4.98
C ARG A 73 -20.78 9.11 6.36
N GLN A 74 -21.18 8.21 7.26
CA GLN A 74 -20.56 8.05 8.57
C GLN A 74 -19.13 7.51 8.47
N LEU A 75 -18.88 6.53 7.59
CA LEU A 75 -17.54 6.01 7.32
C LEU A 75 -16.62 7.12 6.78
N MET A 76 -17.06 7.85 5.76
CA MET A 76 -16.31 8.97 5.19
C MET A 76 -16.00 10.05 6.21
N ARG A 77 -17.01 10.48 7.00
CA ARG A 77 -16.80 11.47 8.07
C ARG A 77 -15.78 10.97 9.09
N ALA A 78 -15.84 9.71 9.48
CA ALA A 78 -14.88 9.13 10.42
C ALA A 78 -13.45 9.16 9.85
N ILE A 79 -13.27 8.79 8.58
CA ILE A 79 -11.96 8.86 7.91
C ILE A 79 -11.46 10.31 7.87
N LEU A 80 -12.29 11.26 7.41
CA LEU A 80 -11.91 12.67 7.30
C LEU A 80 -11.58 13.32 8.66
N ILE A 81 -12.32 12.98 9.72
CA ILE A 81 -12.01 13.45 11.08
C ILE A 81 -10.67 12.89 11.54
N CYS A 82 -10.40 11.60 11.34
CA CYS A 82 -9.12 11.01 11.69
C CYS A 82 -7.96 11.61 10.89
N LEU A 83 -8.14 11.90 9.59
CA LEU A 83 -7.15 12.60 8.78
C LEU A 83 -6.91 14.03 9.27
N TYR A 84 -7.96 14.76 9.65
CA TYR A 84 -7.83 16.08 10.24
C TYR A 84 -7.04 16.04 11.57
N LEU A 85 -7.36 15.09 12.45
CA LEU A 85 -6.60 14.88 13.69
C LEU A 85 -5.14 14.54 13.40
N TYR A 86 -4.89 13.68 12.41
CA TYR A 86 -3.55 13.30 12.00
C TYR A 86 -2.76 14.52 11.48
N PHE A 87 -3.37 15.37 10.66
CA PHE A 87 -2.79 16.63 10.21
C PHE A 87 -2.48 17.59 11.37
N ALA A 88 -3.40 17.73 12.33
CA ALA A 88 -3.21 18.55 13.51
C ALA A 88 -2.02 18.09 14.37
N VAL A 89 -1.90 16.76 14.59
CA VAL A 89 -0.76 16.18 15.31
C VAL A 89 0.54 16.36 14.55
N SER A 90 0.54 16.16 13.22
CA SER A 90 1.71 16.40 12.37
C SER A 90 2.17 17.85 12.40
N THR A 91 1.23 18.79 12.41
CA THR A 91 1.53 20.23 12.54
C THR A 91 2.07 20.57 13.93
N ALA A 92 1.44 20.05 15.00
CA ALA A 92 1.91 20.27 16.37
C ALA A 92 3.33 19.72 16.60
N SER A 93 3.59 18.52 16.07
CA SER A 93 4.91 17.90 16.04
C SER A 93 5.95 18.76 15.31
N ALA A 94 5.60 19.26 14.12
CA ALA A 94 6.48 20.12 13.36
C ALA A 94 6.79 21.45 14.07
N LEU A 95 5.80 22.08 14.69
CA LEU A 95 5.99 23.31 15.45
C LEU A 95 6.89 23.09 16.67
N LEU A 96 6.70 21.99 17.40
CA LEU A 96 7.53 21.63 18.55
C LEU A 96 9.01 21.45 18.14
N ASN A 97 9.24 20.84 16.98
CA ASN A 97 10.57 20.43 16.53
C ASN A 97 11.15 21.30 15.39
N ARG A 98 10.50 22.43 15.08
CA ARG A 98 10.89 23.35 14.01
C ARG A 98 11.07 22.68 12.64
N ALA A 99 10.24 21.69 12.33
CA ALA A 99 10.22 21.07 11.01
C ALA A 99 9.62 22.02 9.97
N GLY A 100 10.11 21.96 8.74
CA GLY A 100 9.64 22.79 7.63
C GLY A 100 8.17 22.55 7.27
N ALA A 101 7.51 23.54 6.69
CA ALA A 101 6.13 23.40 6.22
C ALA A 101 6.00 22.32 5.13
N VAL A 102 7.03 22.15 4.30
CA VAL A 102 7.12 21.08 3.29
C VAL A 102 7.12 19.70 3.95
N ASN A 103 7.81 19.55 5.09
CA ASN A 103 7.81 18.30 5.84
C ASN A 103 6.39 17.92 6.31
N ILE A 104 5.63 18.90 6.83
CA ILE A 104 4.22 18.70 7.23
C ILE A 104 3.39 18.24 6.03
N PHE A 105 3.49 18.97 4.92
CA PHE A 105 2.73 18.69 3.71
C PHE A 105 3.03 17.29 3.17
N LEU A 106 4.31 16.96 2.97
CA LEU A 106 4.71 15.66 2.44
C LEU A 106 4.30 14.52 3.37
N ASN A 107 4.50 14.67 4.68
CA ASN A 107 4.15 13.63 5.66
C ASN A 107 2.64 13.38 5.66
N PHE A 108 1.86 14.46 5.70
CA PHE A 108 0.42 14.35 5.61
C PHE A 108 -0.01 13.69 4.30
N MET A 109 0.49 14.14 3.16
CA MET A 109 0.03 13.64 1.87
C MET A 109 0.40 12.17 1.64
N ILE A 110 1.65 11.78 1.89
CA ILE A 110 2.10 10.39 1.75
C ILE A 110 1.23 9.42 2.56
N GLN A 111 0.89 9.79 3.79
CA GLN A 111 0.15 8.91 4.69
C GLN A 111 -1.38 9.01 4.52
N SER A 112 -1.90 10.14 4.04
CA SER A 112 -3.35 10.37 3.92
C SER A 112 -3.95 9.95 2.58
N GLU A 113 -3.18 9.99 1.48
CA GLU A 113 -3.63 9.66 0.12
C GLU A 113 -4.44 8.37 -0.01
N PRO A 114 -3.97 7.20 0.47
CA PRO A 114 -4.74 5.96 0.36
C PRO A 114 -6.12 6.07 1.01
N PHE A 115 -6.22 6.79 2.14
CA PHE A 115 -7.49 6.99 2.84
C PHE A 115 -8.41 7.96 2.13
N LEU A 116 -7.87 9.02 1.51
CA LEU A 116 -8.62 9.95 0.68
C LEU A 116 -9.20 9.23 -0.56
N VAL A 117 -8.38 8.45 -1.26
CA VAL A 117 -8.80 7.64 -2.41
C VAL A 117 -9.88 6.64 -2.02
N LEU A 118 -9.68 5.91 -0.92
CA LEU A 118 -10.67 4.94 -0.44
C LEU A 118 -11.99 5.61 -0.04
N ALA A 119 -11.93 6.73 0.69
CA ALA A 119 -13.13 7.49 1.06
C ALA A 119 -13.86 8.01 -0.19
N ALA A 120 -13.11 8.46 -1.19
CA ALA A 120 -13.68 8.90 -2.46
C ALA A 120 -14.35 7.73 -3.21
N ILE A 121 -13.71 6.56 -3.32
CA ILE A 121 -14.31 5.36 -3.93
C ILE A 121 -15.61 4.99 -3.23
N VAL A 122 -15.58 4.81 -1.91
CA VAL A 122 -16.75 4.43 -1.09
C VAL A 122 -17.90 5.43 -1.23
N SER A 123 -17.61 6.69 -1.56
CA SER A 123 -18.62 7.72 -1.79
C SER A 123 -19.36 7.60 -3.12
N ILE A 124 -18.82 6.87 -4.10
CA ILE A 124 -19.40 6.81 -5.45
C ILE A 124 -20.53 5.80 -5.46
N PRO A 125 -21.75 6.19 -5.84
CA PRO A 125 -22.80 5.22 -6.13
C PRO A 125 -22.56 4.62 -7.53
N LEU A 126 -21.84 3.49 -7.61
CA LEU A 126 -21.51 2.84 -8.87
C LEU A 126 -22.67 1.97 -9.37
N THR A 127 -23.03 2.09 -10.64
CA THR A 127 -23.88 1.09 -11.30
C THR A 127 -23.06 -0.15 -11.63
N ALA A 128 -23.73 -1.29 -11.87
CA ALA A 128 -23.11 -2.55 -12.26
C ALA A 128 -22.13 -2.39 -13.45
N GLU A 129 -22.58 -1.70 -14.50
CA GLU A 129 -21.76 -1.44 -15.70
C GLU A 129 -20.51 -0.60 -15.36
N LYS A 130 -20.66 0.45 -14.55
CA LYS A 130 -19.54 1.33 -14.15
C LYS A 130 -18.57 0.64 -13.22
N LEU A 131 -19.05 -0.24 -12.34
CA LEU A 131 -18.19 -1.08 -11.50
C LEU A 131 -17.37 -2.05 -12.36
N GLY A 132 -18.00 -2.71 -13.35
CA GLY A 132 -17.29 -3.57 -14.31
C GLY A 132 -16.23 -2.82 -15.12
N GLN A 133 -16.55 -1.59 -15.58
CA GLN A 133 -15.56 -0.73 -16.24
C GLN A 133 -14.40 -0.36 -15.32
N PHE A 134 -14.70 0.09 -14.09
CA PHE A 134 -13.69 0.45 -13.10
C PHE A 134 -12.77 -0.74 -12.79
N ARG A 135 -13.35 -1.92 -12.55
CA ARG A 135 -12.64 -3.18 -12.35
C ARG A 135 -11.70 -3.51 -13.50
N ARG A 136 -12.17 -3.47 -14.76
CA ARG A 136 -11.32 -3.77 -15.92
C ARG A 136 -10.10 -2.85 -16.00
N TRP A 137 -10.25 -1.55 -15.70
CA TRP A 137 -9.13 -0.62 -15.69
C TRP A 137 -8.14 -0.89 -14.55
N VAL A 138 -8.63 -1.14 -13.33
CA VAL A 138 -7.79 -1.48 -12.18
C VAL A 138 -6.99 -2.76 -12.44
N LEU A 139 -7.66 -3.81 -12.95
CA LEU A 139 -6.98 -5.05 -13.31
C LEU A 139 -6.03 -4.85 -14.50
N GLY A 140 -6.40 -4.02 -15.47
CA GLY A 140 -5.54 -3.65 -16.58
C GLY A 140 -4.23 -2.98 -16.14
N PHE A 141 -4.27 -2.08 -15.15
CA PHE A 141 -3.06 -1.45 -14.59
C PHE A 141 -2.17 -2.47 -13.87
N GLY A 142 -2.76 -3.38 -13.09
CA GLY A 142 -2.00 -4.46 -12.45
C GLY A 142 -1.36 -5.42 -13.46
N LEU A 143 -2.08 -5.77 -14.53
CA LEU A 143 -1.53 -6.59 -15.60
C LEU A 143 -0.41 -5.87 -16.36
N LEU A 144 -0.57 -4.57 -16.65
CA LEU A 144 0.47 -3.77 -17.27
C LEU A 144 1.74 -3.73 -16.41
N HIS A 145 1.60 -3.57 -15.09
CA HIS A 145 2.73 -3.66 -14.16
C HIS A 145 3.48 -5.00 -14.28
N LEU A 146 2.76 -6.13 -14.22
CA LEU A 146 3.36 -7.45 -14.37
C LEU A 146 4.09 -7.61 -15.72
N VAL A 147 3.45 -7.18 -16.82
CA VAL A 147 4.06 -7.25 -18.16
C VAL A 147 5.33 -6.41 -18.22
N LEU A 148 5.34 -5.21 -17.65
CA LEU A 148 6.52 -4.36 -17.59
C LEU A 148 7.62 -4.97 -16.73
N ALA A 149 7.31 -5.56 -15.59
CA ALA A 149 8.31 -6.20 -14.74
C ALA A 149 8.96 -7.42 -15.42
N LEU A 150 8.17 -8.28 -16.05
CA LEU A 150 8.69 -9.41 -16.82
C LEU A 150 9.47 -8.96 -18.07
N GLY A 151 9.00 -7.90 -18.72
CA GLY A 151 9.73 -7.25 -19.81
C GLY A 151 11.07 -6.68 -19.35
N GLN A 152 11.13 -6.10 -18.16
CA GLN A 152 12.36 -5.61 -17.55
C GLN A 152 13.33 -6.74 -17.25
N PHE A 153 12.87 -7.86 -16.70
CA PHE A 153 13.71 -9.04 -16.47
C PHE A 153 14.43 -9.46 -17.76
N VAL A 154 13.70 -9.61 -18.87
CA VAL A 154 14.28 -9.98 -20.17
C VAL A 154 15.20 -8.87 -20.70
N GLY A 155 14.75 -7.61 -20.67
CA GLY A 155 15.48 -6.48 -21.20
C GLY A 155 16.80 -6.22 -20.48
N LEU A 156 16.82 -6.34 -19.14
CA LEU A 156 18.03 -6.15 -18.32
C LEU A 156 19.07 -7.23 -18.59
N HIS A 157 18.65 -8.50 -18.61
CA HIS A 157 19.55 -9.63 -18.87
C HIS A 157 20.07 -9.65 -20.31
N ALA A 158 19.30 -9.12 -21.26
CA ALA A 158 19.75 -8.94 -22.64
C ALA A 158 20.60 -7.66 -22.85
N GLY A 159 20.77 -6.83 -21.83
CA GLY A 159 21.50 -5.56 -21.94
C GLY A 159 20.80 -4.49 -22.79
N LEU A 160 19.48 -4.58 -22.93
CA LEU A 160 18.67 -3.70 -23.80
C LEU A 160 18.16 -2.43 -23.10
N ILE A 161 18.09 -2.43 -21.77
CA ILE A 161 17.58 -1.30 -20.98
C ILE A 161 18.56 -0.90 -19.89
N SER A 162 18.49 0.37 -19.48
CA SER A 162 19.37 0.95 -18.46
C SER A 162 19.17 0.30 -17.09
N HIS A 163 20.13 0.42 -16.21
CA HIS A 163 19.96 0.04 -14.81
C HIS A 163 20.65 1.06 -13.91
N SER A 164 20.14 1.14 -12.68
CA SER A 164 20.76 1.90 -11.60
C SER A 164 22.00 1.17 -11.08
N ARG A 165 22.61 1.71 -10.01
CA ARG A 165 23.75 1.08 -9.32
C ARG A 165 23.38 -0.15 -8.47
N MET A 166 22.08 -0.49 -8.38
CA MET A 166 21.62 -1.70 -7.69
C MET A 166 21.97 -2.96 -8.50
N THR A 167 21.76 -4.14 -7.92
CA THR A 167 21.92 -5.40 -8.65
C THR A 167 20.99 -5.44 -9.87
N LEU A 168 21.30 -6.27 -10.88
CA LEU A 168 20.43 -6.39 -12.07
C LEU A 168 19.00 -6.77 -11.67
N ASP A 169 18.86 -7.68 -10.71
CA ASP A 169 17.57 -8.18 -10.24
C ASP A 169 16.78 -7.09 -9.50
N ASP A 170 17.43 -6.26 -8.69
CA ASP A 170 16.81 -5.11 -8.01
C ASP A 170 16.28 -4.03 -8.98
N ASN A 171 16.66 -4.07 -10.26
CA ASN A 171 16.16 -3.16 -11.29
C ASN A 171 14.88 -3.68 -11.96
N ILE A 172 14.37 -4.85 -11.56
CA ILE A 172 13.06 -5.36 -11.98
C ILE A 172 12.00 -4.79 -11.02
N GLN A 173 11.25 -3.79 -11.48
CA GLN A 173 10.39 -2.97 -10.61
C GLN A 173 9.02 -2.66 -11.21
N GLY A 174 8.73 -3.14 -12.43
CA GLY A 174 7.50 -2.83 -13.17
C GLY A 174 7.31 -1.33 -13.36
N VAL A 175 6.16 -0.77 -12.97
CA VAL A 175 5.89 0.68 -13.10
C VAL A 175 6.76 1.56 -12.19
N PHE A 176 7.44 0.97 -11.21
CA PHE A 176 8.29 1.68 -10.25
C PHE A 176 9.75 1.80 -10.70
N TYR A 177 10.04 1.55 -11.97
CA TYR A 177 11.38 1.45 -12.55
C TYR A 177 12.32 2.61 -12.21
N LEU A 178 13.60 2.26 -12.01
CA LEU A 178 14.71 3.14 -11.62
C LEU A 178 14.48 3.92 -10.32
N SER A 179 13.79 3.31 -9.35
CA SER A 179 13.64 3.88 -8.01
C SER A 179 14.31 3.06 -6.91
N SER A 180 14.81 3.74 -5.88
CA SER A 180 15.34 3.07 -4.69
C SER A 180 14.22 2.30 -3.99
N GLY A 181 14.45 1.01 -3.75
CA GLY A 181 13.44 0.10 -3.18
C GLY A 181 12.28 -0.26 -4.12
N GLY A 182 12.33 0.16 -5.40
CA GLY A 182 11.28 -0.10 -6.38
C GLY A 182 10.99 -1.58 -6.62
N HIS A 183 11.99 -2.46 -6.52
CA HIS A 183 11.79 -3.91 -6.67
C HIS A 183 10.88 -4.49 -5.59
N VAL A 184 11.08 -4.11 -4.31
CA VAL A 184 10.23 -4.57 -3.21
C VAL A 184 8.80 -4.09 -3.39
N VAL A 185 8.65 -2.81 -3.74
CA VAL A 185 7.34 -2.18 -3.95
C VAL A 185 6.60 -2.85 -5.11
N GLY A 186 7.27 -2.97 -6.26
CA GLY A 186 6.73 -3.60 -7.46
C GLY A 186 6.33 -5.05 -7.21
N ALA A 187 7.23 -5.84 -6.65
CA ALA A 187 6.97 -7.23 -6.29
C ALA A 187 5.83 -7.38 -5.28
N THR A 188 5.70 -6.46 -4.31
CA THR A 188 4.57 -6.45 -3.37
C THR A 188 3.26 -6.19 -4.11
N VAL A 189 3.22 -5.18 -4.98
CA VAL A 189 2.06 -4.87 -5.83
C VAL A 189 1.68 -6.08 -6.70
N ALA A 190 2.65 -6.69 -7.37
CA ALA A 190 2.46 -7.87 -8.20
C ALA A 190 1.89 -9.06 -7.42
N PHE A 191 2.42 -9.32 -6.22
CA PHE A 191 1.96 -10.39 -5.35
C PHE A 191 0.51 -10.18 -4.88
N VAL A 192 0.19 -9.00 -4.34
CA VAL A 192 -1.18 -8.71 -3.87
C VAL A 192 -2.17 -8.65 -5.02
N TYR A 193 -1.75 -8.12 -6.18
CA TYR A 193 -2.53 -8.10 -7.40
C TYR A 193 -2.81 -9.52 -7.91
N GLY A 194 -1.80 -10.39 -7.96
CA GLY A 194 -1.93 -11.78 -8.37
C GLY A 194 -2.94 -12.55 -7.51
N ILE A 195 -2.87 -12.38 -6.18
CA ILE A 195 -3.85 -12.95 -5.24
C ILE A 195 -5.25 -12.38 -5.50
N PHE A 196 -5.37 -11.06 -5.62
CA PHE A 196 -6.65 -10.39 -5.86
C PHE A 196 -7.29 -10.86 -7.17
N TYR A 197 -6.52 -10.91 -8.26
CA TYR A 197 -6.97 -11.39 -9.56
C TYR A 197 -7.39 -12.86 -9.46
N TYR A 198 -6.56 -13.71 -8.84
CA TYR A 198 -6.88 -15.11 -8.63
C TYR A 198 -8.19 -15.29 -7.88
N VAL A 199 -8.46 -14.52 -6.83
CA VAL A 199 -9.69 -14.68 -6.05
C VAL A 199 -10.91 -14.10 -6.76
N THR A 200 -10.80 -12.90 -7.33
CA THR A 200 -11.96 -12.12 -7.79
C THR A 200 -12.33 -12.33 -9.26
N ALA A 201 -11.36 -12.60 -10.16
CA ALA A 201 -11.56 -12.73 -11.61
C ALA A 201 -12.28 -14.02 -12.04
N LYS A 202 -13.47 -14.31 -11.50
CA LYS A 202 -14.24 -15.54 -11.77
C LYS A 202 -14.64 -15.72 -13.24
N GLU A 203 -14.82 -14.63 -13.97
CA GLU A 203 -15.08 -14.66 -15.42
C GLU A 203 -13.89 -15.21 -16.22
N ALA A 204 -12.66 -15.13 -15.68
CA ALA A 204 -11.49 -15.72 -16.29
C ALA A 204 -11.38 -17.20 -15.92
N GLY A 205 -10.97 -18.03 -16.89
CA GLY A 205 -10.68 -19.44 -16.65
C GLY A 205 -9.62 -19.66 -15.57
N LEU A 206 -9.71 -20.78 -14.85
CA LEU A 206 -8.79 -21.12 -13.76
C LEU A 206 -7.32 -21.04 -14.18
N THR A 207 -7.01 -21.48 -15.40
CA THR A 207 -5.66 -21.42 -15.97
C THR A 207 -5.12 -19.99 -16.03
N LEU A 208 -5.89 -19.04 -16.57
CA LEU A 208 -5.44 -17.65 -16.65
C LEU A 208 -5.25 -17.04 -15.25
N ARG A 209 -6.17 -17.33 -14.32
CA ARG A 209 -6.05 -16.89 -12.93
C ARG A 209 -4.79 -17.43 -12.27
N ALA A 210 -4.50 -18.72 -12.46
CA ALA A 210 -3.29 -19.36 -11.95
C ALA A 210 -2.04 -18.75 -12.59
N LEU A 211 -2.03 -18.52 -13.91
CA LEU A 211 -0.92 -17.89 -14.62
C LEU A 211 -0.61 -16.49 -14.10
N VAL A 212 -1.63 -15.65 -13.86
CA VAL A 212 -1.43 -14.29 -13.30
C VAL A 212 -0.86 -14.35 -11.88
N LEU A 213 -1.35 -15.27 -11.04
CA LEU A 213 -0.80 -15.48 -9.70
C LEU A 213 0.66 -15.97 -9.77
N SER A 214 0.95 -16.96 -10.62
CA SER A 214 2.29 -17.48 -10.85
C SER A 214 3.22 -16.40 -11.40
N ALA A 215 2.77 -15.53 -12.30
CA ALA A 215 3.53 -14.40 -12.80
C ALA A 215 3.88 -13.40 -11.69
N GLY A 216 2.93 -13.09 -10.80
CA GLY A 216 3.19 -12.24 -9.64
C GLY A 216 4.19 -12.84 -8.65
N VAL A 217 4.10 -14.15 -8.38
CA VAL A 217 5.10 -14.87 -7.56
C VAL A 217 6.46 -14.93 -8.27
N PHE A 218 6.46 -15.13 -9.58
CA PHE A 218 7.70 -15.16 -10.37
C PHE A 218 8.39 -13.80 -10.36
N GLU A 219 7.65 -12.68 -10.49
CA GLU A 219 8.19 -11.32 -10.31
C GLU A 219 8.91 -11.18 -8.97
N VAL A 220 8.31 -11.66 -7.87
CA VAL A 220 8.94 -11.63 -6.54
C VAL A 220 10.28 -12.36 -6.51
N LEU A 221 10.40 -13.46 -7.24
CA LEU A 221 11.63 -14.26 -7.30
C LEU A 221 12.71 -13.60 -8.15
N VAL A 222 12.35 -13.11 -9.35
CA VAL A 222 13.32 -12.50 -10.26
C VAL A 222 13.74 -11.09 -9.81
N ALA A 223 12.90 -10.36 -9.09
CA ALA A 223 13.21 -9.04 -8.55
C ALA A 223 13.97 -9.08 -7.20
N ASP A 224 14.49 -10.25 -6.82
CA ASP A 224 15.12 -10.52 -5.51
C ASP A 224 14.32 -10.01 -4.29
N ALA A 225 12.98 -10.01 -4.38
CA ALA A 225 12.10 -9.39 -3.40
C ALA A 225 11.51 -10.41 -2.40
N LYS A 226 12.28 -11.41 -1.99
CA LYS A 226 11.83 -12.60 -1.23
C LYS A 226 11.11 -12.27 0.08
N GLN A 227 11.46 -11.15 0.70
CA GLN A 227 10.77 -10.52 1.82
C GLN A 227 9.26 -10.41 1.63
N VAL A 228 8.79 -10.20 0.40
CA VAL A 228 7.37 -10.04 0.08
C VAL A 228 6.60 -11.32 0.40
N LEU A 229 7.19 -12.50 0.15
CA LEU A 229 6.59 -13.78 0.50
C LEU A 229 6.50 -13.95 2.02
N LEU A 230 7.54 -13.55 2.76
CA LEU A 230 7.54 -13.58 4.22
C LEU A 230 6.48 -12.64 4.81
N VAL A 231 6.37 -11.41 4.28
CA VAL A 231 5.31 -10.46 4.65
C VAL A 231 3.93 -11.06 4.39
N GLY A 232 3.73 -11.68 3.24
CA GLY A 232 2.50 -12.40 2.89
C GLY A 232 2.18 -13.53 3.86
N ALA A 233 3.18 -14.34 4.22
CA ALA A 233 3.02 -15.44 5.16
C ALA A 233 2.65 -14.94 6.57
N ILE A 234 3.33 -13.92 7.09
CA ILE A 234 3.01 -13.33 8.39
C ILE A 234 1.60 -12.72 8.37
N ALA A 235 1.24 -11.97 7.32
CA ALA A 235 -0.10 -11.41 7.18
C ALA A 235 -1.18 -12.49 7.17
N TRP A 236 -0.90 -13.64 6.55
CA TRP A 236 -1.80 -14.78 6.56
C TRP A 236 -1.90 -15.43 7.95
N VAL A 237 -0.80 -15.64 8.67
CA VAL A 237 -0.83 -16.14 10.06
C VAL A 237 -1.63 -15.21 10.97
N VAL A 238 -1.44 -13.90 10.86
CA VAL A 238 -2.23 -12.92 11.63
C VAL A 238 -3.71 -12.99 11.26
N LEU A 239 -4.04 -13.21 9.97
CA LEU A 239 -5.42 -13.44 9.54
C LEU A 239 -6.03 -14.67 10.23
N ILE A 240 -5.29 -15.78 10.32
CA ILE A 240 -5.73 -17.01 11.01
C ILE A 240 -6.03 -16.72 12.48
N ILE A 241 -5.12 -16.04 13.17
CA ILE A 241 -5.27 -15.65 14.58
C ILE A 241 -6.50 -14.74 14.76
N SER A 242 -6.75 -13.83 13.83
CA SER A 242 -7.92 -12.94 13.87
C SER A 242 -9.27 -13.66 13.67
N ARG A 243 -9.25 -14.94 13.29
CA ARG A 243 -10.42 -15.78 12.99
C ARG A 243 -10.67 -16.89 14.02
N THR A 244 -10.00 -16.86 15.17
CA THR A 244 -10.13 -17.89 16.23
C THR A 244 -11.55 -18.16 16.72
N ALA A 245 -12.46 -17.19 16.60
CA ALA A 245 -13.88 -17.40 16.89
C ALA A 245 -14.58 -18.38 15.92
N ASP A 246 -14.05 -18.54 14.71
CA ASP A 246 -14.49 -19.53 13.71
C ASP A 246 -13.47 -20.67 13.68
N ILE A 247 -13.67 -21.66 14.58
CA ILE A 247 -12.76 -22.80 14.76
C ILE A 247 -12.56 -23.56 13.45
N GLN A 248 -13.63 -23.73 12.65
CA GLN A 248 -13.54 -24.44 11.38
C GLN A 248 -12.62 -23.73 10.38
N LYS A 249 -12.78 -22.40 10.20
CA LYS A 249 -11.88 -21.64 9.33
C LYS A 249 -10.46 -21.61 9.87
N THR A 250 -10.31 -21.45 11.17
CA THR A 250 -9.00 -21.46 11.84
C THR A 250 -8.26 -22.75 11.55
N ILE A 251 -8.90 -23.92 11.76
CA ILE A 251 -8.30 -25.22 11.45
C ILE A 251 -7.97 -25.34 9.95
N LYS A 252 -8.90 -24.99 9.05
CA LYS A 252 -8.66 -25.06 7.59
C LYS A 252 -7.44 -24.25 7.18
N TYR A 253 -7.31 -23.02 7.67
CA TYR A 253 -6.18 -22.18 7.34
C TYR A 253 -4.88 -22.61 8.01
N THR A 254 -4.92 -23.05 9.27
CA THR A 254 -3.74 -23.58 9.96
C THR A 254 -3.19 -24.81 9.24
N VAL A 255 -4.05 -25.76 8.84
CA VAL A 255 -3.63 -26.94 8.06
C VAL A 255 -2.98 -26.52 6.74
N LEU A 256 -3.63 -25.61 6.00
CA LEU A 256 -3.08 -25.14 4.73
C LEU A 256 -1.75 -24.40 4.91
N ALA A 257 -1.63 -23.55 5.94
CA ALA A 257 -0.40 -22.84 6.26
C ALA A 257 0.73 -23.80 6.65
N THR A 258 0.44 -24.80 7.49
CA THR A 258 1.42 -25.83 7.87
C THR A 258 1.93 -26.58 6.65
N ILE A 259 1.03 -27.02 5.74
CA ILE A 259 1.43 -27.70 4.50
C ILE A 259 2.32 -26.79 3.65
N VAL A 260 1.89 -25.55 3.39
CA VAL A 260 2.64 -24.62 2.54
C VAL A 260 4.01 -24.29 3.13
N LEU A 261 4.08 -23.94 4.42
CA LEU A 261 5.33 -23.55 5.09
C LEU A 261 6.28 -24.73 5.22
N TYR A 262 5.77 -25.92 5.55
CA TYR A 262 6.59 -27.12 5.64
C TYR A 262 7.11 -27.57 4.27
N SER A 263 6.26 -27.58 3.23
CA SER A 263 6.69 -27.89 1.87
C SER A 263 7.74 -26.89 1.39
N PHE A 264 7.54 -25.59 1.65
CA PHE A 264 8.52 -24.56 1.30
C PHE A 264 9.85 -24.78 2.03
N TYR A 265 9.81 -24.98 3.35
CA TYR A 265 10.99 -25.30 4.16
C TYR A 265 11.71 -26.54 3.63
N TRP A 266 10.97 -27.62 3.35
CA TRP A 266 11.53 -28.85 2.79
C TRP A 266 12.20 -28.58 1.44
N CYS A 267 11.57 -27.81 0.55
CA CYS A 267 12.16 -27.43 -0.74
C CYS A 267 13.45 -26.63 -0.57
N VAL A 268 13.50 -25.67 0.36
CA VAL A 268 14.71 -24.87 0.61
C VAL A 268 15.91 -25.74 0.97
N TYR A 269 15.72 -26.85 1.70
CA TYR A 269 16.82 -27.73 2.11
C TYR A 269 17.10 -28.89 1.15
N ASN A 270 16.10 -29.38 0.42
CA ASN A 270 16.21 -30.64 -0.34
C ASN A 270 16.18 -30.45 -1.86
N VAL A 271 15.76 -29.29 -2.36
CA VAL A 271 15.68 -29.02 -3.80
C VAL A 271 16.82 -28.08 -4.19
N ASP A 272 17.69 -28.56 -5.08
CA ASP A 272 18.85 -27.80 -5.57
C ASP A 272 18.46 -26.82 -6.69
N ILE A 273 17.65 -25.82 -6.33
CA ILE A 273 17.29 -24.69 -7.20
C ILE A 273 17.98 -23.44 -6.67
N GLU A 274 18.70 -22.73 -7.55
CA GLU A 274 19.48 -21.54 -7.21
C GLU A 274 18.67 -20.47 -6.45
N TYR A 275 17.44 -20.20 -6.90
CA TYR A 275 16.55 -19.25 -6.24
C TYR A 275 16.21 -19.62 -4.79
N LEU A 276 16.10 -20.92 -4.47
CA LEU A 276 15.78 -21.40 -3.12
C LEU A 276 16.98 -21.31 -2.18
N ARG A 277 18.21 -21.43 -2.70
CA ARG A 277 19.46 -21.37 -1.92
C ARG A 277 19.60 -20.06 -1.15
N THR A 278 19.14 -18.96 -1.74
CA THR A 278 19.21 -17.61 -1.13
C THR A 278 18.40 -17.47 0.17
N PHE A 279 17.34 -18.26 0.37
CA PHE A 279 16.59 -18.26 1.64
C PHE A 279 17.42 -18.82 2.80
N ARG A 280 18.44 -19.66 2.52
CA ARG A 280 19.34 -20.19 3.56
C ARG A 280 20.18 -19.09 4.20
N THR A 281 20.45 -18.00 3.50
CA THR A 281 21.14 -16.83 4.05
C THR A 281 20.32 -16.16 5.17
N TRP A 282 19.00 -16.27 5.11
CA TRP A 282 18.10 -15.69 6.12
C TRP A 282 17.78 -16.67 7.25
N ILE A 283 17.95 -17.98 7.06
CA ILE A 283 17.68 -18.99 8.09
C ILE A 283 18.95 -19.19 8.94
N ARG A 284 19.37 -18.11 9.61
CA ARG A 284 20.56 -18.04 10.48
C ARG A 284 20.15 -17.66 11.90
N PRO A 285 19.76 -18.61 12.77
CA PRO A 285 19.19 -18.29 14.09
C PRO A 285 20.07 -17.36 14.94
N GLU A 286 21.39 -17.40 14.76
CA GLU A 286 22.36 -16.62 15.51
C GLU A 286 22.23 -15.10 15.33
N ILE A 287 21.71 -14.61 14.19
CA ILE A 287 21.57 -13.16 13.95
C ILE A 287 20.27 -12.57 14.51
N TYR A 288 19.31 -13.41 14.93
CA TYR A 288 17.98 -12.99 15.38
C TYR A 288 17.79 -12.99 16.89
N GLY A 289 18.81 -13.35 17.67
CA GLY A 289 18.76 -13.23 19.13
C GLY A 289 18.53 -11.78 19.60
N PRO A 290 18.22 -11.53 20.89
CA PRO A 290 18.05 -10.18 21.42
C PRO A 290 19.23 -9.25 21.14
N ASP A 291 20.44 -9.80 21.14
CA ASP A 291 21.71 -9.12 20.83
C ASP A 291 22.26 -9.51 19.45
N GLY A 292 21.48 -10.23 18.64
CA GLY A 292 21.88 -10.61 17.29
C GLY A 292 21.91 -9.41 16.36
N ASP A 293 22.86 -9.40 15.40
CA ASP A 293 23.12 -8.27 14.52
C ASP A 293 21.86 -7.76 13.79
N ALA A 294 20.99 -8.68 13.32
CA ALA A 294 19.76 -8.30 12.63
C ALA A 294 18.76 -7.62 13.56
N THR A 295 18.61 -8.11 14.79
CA THR A 295 17.73 -7.52 15.81
C THR A 295 18.23 -6.14 16.22
N VAL A 296 19.52 -6.02 16.51
CA VAL A 296 20.14 -4.75 16.93
C VAL A 296 20.02 -3.71 15.81
N GLN A 297 20.31 -4.08 14.56
CA GLN A 297 20.18 -3.19 13.42
C GLN A 297 18.73 -2.76 13.18
N LYS A 298 17.78 -3.71 13.21
CA LYS A 298 16.37 -3.40 12.94
C LYS A 298 15.75 -2.48 13.99
N LEU A 299 16.12 -2.69 15.24
CA LEU A 299 15.61 -1.93 16.39
C LEU A 299 16.46 -0.70 16.73
N PHE A 300 17.55 -0.45 15.99
CA PHE A 300 18.41 0.71 16.18
C PHE A 300 17.66 2.05 16.27
N PRO A 301 16.65 2.34 15.40
CA PRO A 301 15.87 3.59 15.50
C PRO A 301 15.19 3.78 16.85
N LEU A 302 14.72 2.70 17.48
CA LEU A 302 14.00 2.76 18.76
C LEU A 302 14.91 3.19 19.92
N ARG A 303 16.24 3.08 19.75
CA ARG A 303 17.25 3.53 20.71
C ARG A 303 17.72 4.94 20.38
N THR A 304 18.00 5.22 19.11
CA THR A 304 18.57 6.50 18.66
C THR A 304 17.59 7.66 18.66
N ILE A 305 16.30 7.42 18.36
CA ILE A 305 15.29 8.48 18.34
C ILE A 305 15.09 9.09 19.74
N PRO A 306 14.88 8.31 20.82
CA PRO A 306 14.71 8.87 22.17
C PRO A 306 15.93 9.63 22.71
N GLU A 307 17.15 9.29 22.26
CA GLU A 307 18.37 10.03 22.64
C GLU A 307 18.33 11.50 22.21
N HIS A 308 17.49 11.84 21.24
CA HIS A 308 17.30 13.21 20.74
C HIS A 308 16.06 13.90 21.30
N TYR A 309 15.34 13.29 22.24
CA TYR A 309 14.19 13.95 22.87
C TYR A 309 14.66 15.05 23.81
N THR A 310 14.23 16.28 23.53
CA THR A 310 14.54 17.45 24.35
C THR A 310 13.49 17.73 25.43
N SER A 311 12.33 17.07 25.36
CA SER A 311 11.22 17.26 26.29
C SER A 311 10.31 16.03 26.39
N LEU A 312 9.50 15.95 27.45
CA LEU A 312 8.46 14.91 27.59
C LEU A 312 7.42 14.96 26.45
N LEU A 313 7.21 16.11 25.82
CA LEU A 313 6.28 16.24 24.70
C LEU A 313 6.75 15.44 23.47
N ASN A 314 8.06 15.21 23.31
CA ASN A 314 8.59 14.41 22.20
C ASN A 314 8.13 12.95 22.25
N TRP A 315 7.80 12.40 23.42
CA TRP A 315 7.18 11.07 23.48
C TRP A 315 5.80 11.03 22.81
N PHE A 316 5.05 12.12 22.90
CA PHE A 316 3.70 12.21 22.35
C PHE A 316 3.66 12.75 20.93
N LEU A 317 4.60 13.64 20.57
CA LEU A 317 4.63 14.38 19.31
C LEU A 317 5.85 14.08 18.43
N GLY A 318 6.80 13.25 18.87
CA GLY A 318 7.96 12.85 18.08
C GLY A 318 8.97 13.98 17.86
N LEU A 319 9.83 13.82 16.87
CA LEU A 319 10.92 14.73 16.47
C LEU A 319 10.58 15.63 15.28
N GLY A 320 9.35 15.56 14.76
CA GLY A 320 8.93 16.32 13.61
C GLY A 320 8.75 15.44 12.37
N PRO A 321 7.81 15.78 11.48
CA PRO A 321 7.63 15.07 10.21
C PRO A 321 8.92 15.04 9.37
N GLY A 322 9.29 13.87 8.85
CA GLY A 322 10.48 13.70 8.02
C GLY A 322 11.83 13.85 8.74
N HIS A 323 11.84 13.84 10.07
CA HIS A 323 13.07 13.96 10.87
C HIS A 323 13.59 12.60 11.39
N THR A 324 12.88 11.51 11.14
CA THR A 324 13.30 10.17 11.57
C THR A 324 13.33 9.17 10.40
N VAL A 325 13.02 7.89 10.68
CA VAL A 325 13.28 6.75 9.78
C VAL A 325 12.15 6.42 8.81
N GLY A 326 11.16 7.31 8.70
CA GLY A 326 10.13 7.22 7.67
C GLY A 326 10.67 7.50 6.27
N ARG A 327 9.81 7.36 5.27
CA ARG A 327 10.16 7.55 3.86
C ARG A 327 10.75 8.94 3.58
N ILE A 328 10.17 9.97 4.20
CA ILE A 328 10.56 11.36 3.96
C ILE A 328 11.99 11.61 4.43
N GLY A 329 12.27 11.27 5.69
CA GLY A 329 13.59 11.45 6.28
C GLY A 329 14.62 10.53 5.65
N GLY A 330 14.32 9.24 5.56
CA GLY A 330 15.27 8.24 5.07
C GLY A 330 15.66 8.40 3.61
N TRP A 331 14.74 8.80 2.74
CA TRP A 331 14.93 8.68 1.28
C TRP A 331 14.59 9.97 0.55
N MET A 332 13.38 10.50 0.75
CA MET A 332 12.82 11.51 -0.14
C MET A 332 13.56 12.85 -0.10
N ILE A 333 13.87 13.37 1.10
CA ILE A 333 14.59 14.65 1.24
C ILE A 333 16.03 14.52 0.72
N ARG A 334 16.64 13.33 0.80
CA ARG A 334 17.97 13.08 0.24
C ARG A 334 17.92 13.03 -1.28
N ASP A 335 17.07 12.16 -1.81
CA ASP A 335 17.02 11.82 -3.23
C ASP A 335 16.46 12.99 -4.08
N TYR A 336 15.61 13.84 -3.49
CA TYR A 336 15.01 15.02 -4.14
C TYR A 336 15.43 16.35 -3.47
N SER A 337 16.61 16.40 -2.86
CA SER A 337 17.14 17.59 -2.17
C SER A 337 17.11 18.86 -3.04
N SER A 338 17.46 18.74 -4.33
CA SER A 338 17.45 19.87 -5.28
C SER A 338 16.06 20.49 -5.50
N LEU A 339 14.98 19.73 -5.26
CA LEU A 339 13.60 20.20 -5.35
C LEU A 339 13.07 20.65 -3.99
N LEU A 340 13.43 19.95 -2.92
CA LEU A 340 12.80 20.11 -1.60
C LEU A 340 13.50 21.12 -0.70
N ASP A 341 14.82 21.23 -0.77
CA ASP A 341 15.59 22.17 0.06
C ASP A 341 15.21 23.63 -0.22
N PRO A 342 15.06 24.08 -1.50
CA PRO A 342 14.62 25.45 -1.80
C PRO A 342 13.20 25.77 -1.29
N LEU A 343 12.37 24.76 -1.06
CA LEU A 343 11.03 24.91 -0.51
C LEU A 343 11.02 24.94 1.02
N GLY A 344 12.18 24.80 1.67
CA GLY A 344 12.33 24.83 3.12
C GLY A 344 12.16 23.46 3.79
N ALA A 345 12.49 22.37 3.10
CA ALA A 345 12.60 21.06 3.73
C ALA A 345 13.72 21.05 4.79
N THR A 346 13.44 20.47 5.96
CA THR A 346 14.39 20.36 7.07
C THR A 346 14.82 18.92 7.31
N ARG A 347 16.04 18.74 7.83
CA ARG A 347 16.66 17.45 8.17
C ARG A 347 17.01 17.43 9.66
N HIS A 348 17.14 16.23 10.22
CA HIS A 348 17.52 16.02 11.61
C HIS A 348 18.69 15.01 11.73
N PRO A 349 19.66 15.20 12.66
CA PRO A 349 20.87 14.37 12.76
C PRO A 349 20.61 12.87 12.98
N VAL A 350 19.47 12.51 13.57
CA VAL A 350 19.03 11.12 13.75
C VAL A 350 19.12 10.34 12.44
N VAL A 351 18.62 10.90 11.34
CA VAL A 351 18.59 10.20 10.06
C VAL A 351 20.00 9.87 9.56
N GLU A 352 20.93 10.81 9.71
CA GLU A 352 22.32 10.64 9.31
C GLU A 352 23.02 9.58 10.16
N SER A 353 22.80 9.58 11.49
CA SER A 353 23.37 8.56 12.38
C SER A 353 22.90 7.14 12.01
N ILE A 354 21.64 6.98 11.62
CA ILE A 354 21.06 5.69 11.24
C ILE A 354 21.57 5.23 9.88
N TRP A 355 21.69 6.13 8.90
CA TRP A 355 22.35 5.84 7.63
C TRP A 355 23.81 5.43 7.83
N LYS A 356 24.56 6.16 8.67
CA LYS A 356 25.95 5.84 8.98
C LYS A 356 26.08 4.47 9.64
N TYR A 357 25.17 4.12 10.56
CA TYR A 357 25.16 2.81 11.17
C TYR A 357 24.88 1.71 10.14
N TRP A 358 23.85 1.88 9.31
CA TRP A 358 23.45 0.87 8.32
C TRP A 358 24.48 0.66 7.22
N ASN A 359 25.04 1.74 6.65
CA ASN A 359 26.04 1.67 5.59
C ASN A 359 27.36 0.99 6.01
N ASN A 360 27.61 0.86 7.32
CA ASN A 360 28.78 0.16 7.85
C ASN A 360 28.47 -1.28 8.29
N SER A 361 27.25 -1.76 8.05
CA SER A 361 26.83 -3.12 8.40
C SER A 361 27.02 -4.08 7.23
N TYR A 362 27.33 -5.35 7.53
CA TYR A 362 27.34 -6.42 6.54
C TYR A 362 25.92 -6.90 6.18
N LEU A 363 24.91 -6.55 6.98
CA LEU A 363 23.50 -6.86 6.72
C LEU A 363 22.86 -5.79 5.81
N ASP A 364 23.42 -5.66 4.61
CA ASP A 364 22.92 -4.77 3.56
C ASP A 364 21.74 -5.41 2.82
N SER A 365 20.59 -5.45 3.50
CA SER A 365 19.33 -5.96 2.96
C SER A 365 18.18 -5.03 3.34
N SER A 366 17.25 -4.83 2.41
CA SER A 366 16.03 -4.06 2.66
C SER A 366 15.24 -4.62 3.85
N PHE A 367 15.25 -5.94 4.06
CA PHE A 367 14.55 -6.59 5.17
C PHE A 367 15.10 -6.15 6.54
N PHE A 368 16.42 -6.04 6.67
CA PHE A 368 17.11 -5.61 7.89
C PHE A 368 17.31 -4.09 7.96
N SER A 369 16.80 -3.34 7.00
CA SER A 369 16.92 -1.88 7.01
C SER A 369 16.32 -1.29 8.30
N PRO A 370 17.01 -0.37 8.98
CA PRO A 370 16.45 0.36 10.12
C PRO A 370 15.36 1.35 9.70
N PHE A 371 15.09 1.51 8.39
CA PHE A 371 14.03 2.36 7.87
C PHE A 371 12.74 1.56 7.69
N TRP A 372 11.79 1.74 8.61
CA TRP A 372 10.48 1.08 8.55
C TRP A 372 9.36 1.99 9.05
N GLY A 373 8.18 1.85 8.45
CA GLY A 373 7.17 2.90 8.49
C GLY A 373 6.57 3.16 9.87
N PHE A 374 6.29 2.15 10.69
CA PHE A 374 5.74 2.39 12.04
C PHE A 374 6.73 3.10 12.97
N ALA A 375 8.03 2.80 12.89
CA ALA A 375 9.05 3.58 13.60
C ALA A 375 9.20 4.99 13.03
N GLY A 376 9.05 5.17 11.71
CA GLY A 376 9.00 6.49 11.09
C GLY A 376 7.85 7.33 11.63
N ILE A 377 6.63 6.78 11.65
CA ILE A 377 5.44 7.48 12.14
C ILE A 377 5.56 7.80 13.63
N TRP A 378 6.02 6.86 14.44
CA TRP A 378 6.26 7.09 15.87
C TRP A 378 7.39 8.09 16.10
N GLY A 379 8.49 7.97 15.38
CA GLY A 379 9.64 8.85 15.53
C GLY A 379 9.31 10.27 15.13
N ASP A 380 8.57 10.44 14.04
CA ASP A 380 8.16 11.75 13.54
C ASP A 380 7.05 12.36 14.41
N LEU A 381 6.03 11.59 14.79
CA LEU A 381 4.77 12.10 15.35
C LEU A 381 4.44 11.63 16.77
N GLY A 382 5.31 10.84 17.39
CA GLY A 382 5.14 10.28 18.73
C GLY A 382 3.99 9.28 18.83
N PHE A 383 3.67 8.89 20.07
CA PHE A 383 2.57 7.95 20.32
C PHE A 383 1.19 8.50 19.95
N LEU A 384 1.00 9.83 19.96
CA LEU A 384 -0.27 10.43 19.58
C LEU A 384 -0.51 10.26 18.07
N GLY A 385 0.49 10.57 17.25
CA GLY A 385 0.39 10.40 15.79
C GLY A 385 0.24 8.94 15.40
N LEU A 386 1.04 8.05 16.00
CA LEU A 386 0.90 6.61 15.81
C LEU A 386 -0.50 6.11 16.19
N GLY A 387 -1.03 6.55 17.33
CA GLY A 387 -2.36 6.17 17.80
C GLY A 387 -3.49 6.60 16.85
N VAL A 388 -3.43 7.84 16.34
CA VAL A 388 -4.40 8.32 15.33
C VAL A 388 -4.29 7.51 14.04
N TYR A 389 -3.07 7.22 13.60
CA TYR A 389 -2.82 6.47 12.38
C TYR A 389 -3.27 5.00 12.47
N VAL A 390 -2.96 4.31 13.57
CA VAL A 390 -3.51 2.97 13.87
C VAL A 390 -5.04 3.02 13.96
N GLY A 391 -5.59 4.10 14.51
CA GLY A 391 -7.03 4.37 14.52
C GLY A 391 -7.65 4.37 13.13
N LEU A 392 -7.00 4.96 12.12
CA LEU A 392 -7.46 4.90 10.72
C LEU A 392 -7.54 3.46 10.21
N TRP A 393 -6.48 2.67 10.39
CA TRP A 393 -6.46 1.26 9.98
C TRP A 393 -7.53 0.43 10.66
N TRP A 394 -7.74 0.65 11.96
CA TRP A 394 -8.80 -0.02 12.71
C TRP A 394 -10.21 0.28 12.16
N ARG A 395 -10.46 1.52 11.73
CA ARG A 395 -11.73 1.89 11.08
C ARG A 395 -11.90 1.17 9.75
N LEU A 396 -10.84 1.05 8.95
CA LEU A 396 -10.88 0.30 7.69
C LEU A 396 -11.12 -1.19 7.93
N TRP A 397 -10.40 -1.79 8.88
CA TRP A 397 -10.58 -3.19 9.28
C TRP A 397 -12.02 -3.51 9.64
N THR A 398 -12.65 -2.66 10.47
CA THR A 398 -14.00 -2.91 11.00
C THR A 398 -15.13 -2.55 10.03
N ARG A 399 -14.91 -1.63 9.09
CA ARG A 399 -16.00 -1.09 8.24
C ARG A 399 -15.83 -1.28 6.74
N VAL A 400 -14.60 -1.54 6.28
CA VAL A 400 -14.29 -1.74 4.85
C VAL A 400 -13.93 -3.19 4.56
N CYS A 401 -13.14 -3.84 5.42
CA CYS A 401 -12.67 -5.21 5.21
C CYS A 401 -13.73 -6.27 5.55
N LEU A 402 -14.70 -6.43 4.63
CA LEU A 402 -15.85 -7.32 4.81
C LEU A 402 -15.53 -8.81 4.65
N ASP A 403 -14.50 -9.16 3.88
CA ASP A 403 -14.09 -10.54 3.63
C ASP A 403 -12.62 -10.80 3.98
N ASP A 404 -12.21 -12.07 3.91
CA ASP A 404 -10.86 -12.51 4.25
C ASP A 404 -9.79 -11.95 3.30
N LEU A 405 -10.13 -11.78 2.01
CA LEU A 405 -9.24 -11.15 1.04
C LEU A 405 -8.94 -9.69 1.43
N SER A 406 -9.98 -8.89 1.72
CA SER A 406 -9.79 -7.50 2.12
C SER A 406 -8.98 -7.37 3.43
N ARG A 407 -9.18 -8.31 4.35
CA ARG A 407 -8.41 -8.36 5.60
C ARG A 407 -6.95 -8.74 5.36
N PHE A 408 -6.71 -9.72 4.49
CA PHE A 408 -5.36 -10.09 4.07
C PHE A 408 -4.61 -8.91 3.43
N LEU A 409 -5.25 -8.18 2.50
CA LEU A 409 -4.67 -6.99 1.88
C LEU A 409 -4.30 -5.92 2.92
N LEU A 410 -5.19 -5.65 3.87
CA LEU A 410 -4.93 -4.69 4.93
C LEU A 410 -3.80 -5.16 5.86
N LEU A 411 -3.79 -6.44 6.26
CA LEU A 411 -2.72 -7.01 7.07
C LEU A 411 -1.38 -7.00 6.36
N ASN A 412 -1.35 -7.18 5.03
CA ASN A 412 -0.13 -7.06 4.25
C ASN A 412 0.48 -5.66 4.36
N VAL A 413 -0.35 -4.60 4.37
CA VAL A 413 0.11 -3.23 4.64
C VAL A 413 0.67 -3.08 6.06
N ILE A 414 -0.05 -3.59 7.06
CA ILE A 414 0.37 -3.49 8.46
C ILE A 414 1.70 -4.22 8.68
N VAL A 415 1.85 -5.44 8.17
CA VAL A 415 3.10 -6.21 8.31
C VAL A 415 4.24 -5.52 7.55
N ASN A 416 3.99 -5.02 6.33
CA ASN A 416 4.96 -4.18 5.63
C ASN A 416 5.40 -2.99 6.49
N GLY A 417 4.49 -2.35 7.23
CA GLY A 417 4.83 -1.22 8.09
C GLY A 417 5.84 -1.52 9.20
N PHE A 418 5.97 -2.78 9.63
CA PHE A 418 6.98 -3.21 10.61
C PHE A 418 8.32 -3.59 9.97
N ILE A 419 8.38 -3.74 8.64
CA ILE A 419 9.55 -4.26 7.94
C ILE A 419 10.12 -3.22 6.95
N PHE A 420 9.28 -2.42 6.31
CA PHE A 420 9.66 -1.50 5.25
C PHE A 420 8.98 -0.15 5.43
N THR A 421 9.45 0.85 4.69
CA THR A 421 8.73 2.10 4.46
C THR A 421 7.65 1.97 3.38
N THR A 422 7.33 0.75 2.91
CA THR A 422 6.31 0.51 1.87
C THR A 422 4.93 1.06 2.27
N MET A 423 4.61 1.13 3.57
CA MET A 423 3.36 1.75 4.04
C MET A 423 3.28 3.27 3.78
N GLU A 424 4.39 3.88 3.36
CA GLU A 424 4.54 5.28 2.97
C GLU A 424 4.85 5.39 1.47
N GLU A 425 4.75 4.31 0.70
CA GLU A 425 4.95 4.31 -0.75
C GLU A 425 3.61 4.54 -1.47
N PRO A 426 3.40 5.73 -2.10
CA PRO A 426 2.09 6.11 -2.63
C PRO A 426 1.52 5.13 -3.64
N GLY A 427 2.34 4.62 -4.57
CA GLY A 427 1.85 3.70 -5.59
C GLY A 427 1.36 2.37 -5.02
N PHE A 428 2.04 1.82 -4.00
CA PHE A 428 1.56 0.62 -3.29
C PHE A 428 0.30 0.92 -2.48
N MET A 429 0.32 1.98 -1.68
CA MET A 429 -0.77 2.29 -0.77
C MET A 429 -2.06 2.66 -1.49
N VAL A 430 -1.97 3.44 -2.57
CA VAL A 430 -3.12 3.77 -3.43
C VAL A 430 -3.61 2.52 -4.17
N THR A 431 -2.72 1.60 -4.59
CA THR A 431 -3.14 0.31 -5.14
C THR A 431 -3.99 -0.48 -4.14
N ILE A 432 -3.54 -0.61 -2.89
CA ILE A 432 -4.30 -1.30 -1.84
C ILE A 432 -5.65 -0.60 -1.60
N ALA A 433 -5.67 0.73 -1.51
CA ALA A 433 -6.91 1.49 -1.35
C ALA A 433 -7.91 1.25 -2.48
N VAL A 434 -7.43 1.20 -3.73
CA VAL A 434 -8.25 0.93 -4.91
C VAL A 434 -8.79 -0.50 -4.90
N LEU A 435 -7.97 -1.50 -4.57
CA LEU A 435 -8.39 -2.91 -4.48
C LEU A 435 -9.42 -3.11 -3.35
N LEU A 436 -9.20 -2.51 -2.18
CA LEU A 436 -10.16 -2.53 -1.06
C LEU A 436 -11.47 -1.84 -1.43
N GLY A 437 -11.41 -0.66 -2.06
CA GLY A 437 -12.58 0.10 -2.48
C GLY A 437 -13.39 -0.63 -3.56
N LEU A 438 -12.71 -1.24 -4.53
CA LEU A 438 -13.33 -2.10 -5.53
C LEU A 438 -14.06 -3.28 -4.87
N ARG A 439 -13.36 -4.00 -3.97
CA ARG A 439 -13.93 -5.16 -3.28
C ARG A 439 -15.10 -4.80 -2.38
N TRP A 440 -15.04 -3.63 -1.74
CA TRP A 440 -16.13 -3.10 -0.93
C TRP A 440 -17.40 -2.89 -1.74
N HIS A 441 -17.32 -2.40 -2.98
CA HIS A 441 -18.47 -2.27 -3.86
C HIS A 441 -19.03 -3.61 -4.33
N GLU A 442 -18.16 -4.57 -4.67
CA GLU A 442 -18.59 -5.92 -5.06
C GLU A 442 -19.38 -6.62 -3.95
N LEU A 443 -19.00 -6.42 -2.69
CA LEU A 443 -19.63 -7.03 -1.52
C LEU A 443 -20.82 -6.24 -0.96
N ASN A 444 -20.98 -4.96 -1.32
CA ASN A 444 -22.09 -4.12 -0.88
C ASN A 444 -22.98 -3.67 -2.05
N PRO A 445 -23.80 -4.57 -2.63
CA PRO A 445 -24.66 -4.22 -3.75
C PRO A 445 -25.70 -3.13 -3.45
N ARG A 446 -26.07 -2.92 -2.17
CA ARG A 446 -26.94 -1.79 -1.75
C ARG A 446 -26.31 -0.41 -1.96
N SER A 447 -25.01 -0.35 -2.24
CA SER A 447 -24.33 0.89 -2.68
C SER A 447 -24.55 1.21 -4.16
N THR A 448 -25.15 0.30 -4.92
CA THR A 448 -25.44 0.46 -6.35
C THR A 448 -26.88 0.97 -6.56
N VAL A 449 -27.04 1.96 -7.44
CA VAL A 449 -28.29 2.76 -7.58
C VAL A 449 -29.46 1.97 -8.19
N ASP A 450 -29.17 0.94 -9.00
CA ASP A 450 -30.14 0.42 -9.97
C ASP A 450 -30.63 -1.00 -9.69
N VAL A 451 -30.40 -1.56 -8.50
CA VAL A 451 -30.85 -2.93 -8.23
C VAL A 451 -31.96 -2.94 -7.18
N PRO A 452 -33.23 -3.16 -7.58
CA PRO A 452 -34.35 -3.36 -6.67
C PRO A 452 -33.98 -4.42 -5.63
N ALA A 453 -34.33 -4.19 -4.36
CA ALA A 453 -34.00 -5.10 -3.26
C ALA A 453 -34.44 -6.56 -3.50
N ASN A 454 -35.46 -6.73 -4.33
CA ASN A 454 -36.08 -7.96 -4.81
C ASN A 454 -35.33 -8.66 -5.96
N HIS A 455 -34.32 -8.04 -6.59
CA HIS A 455 -33.48 -8.69 -7.61
C HIS A 455 -32.30 -9.47 -7.00
N TRP A 456 -31.96 -9.21 -5.73
CA TRP A 456 -30.95 -9.95 -4.97
C TRP A 456 -31.53 -11.18 -4.26
N ALA A 457 -32.42 -11.91 -4.94
CA ALA A 457 -32.92 -13.20 -4.48
C ALA A 457 -31.82 -14.29 -4.57
N GLY A 458 -30.73 -14.10 -3.82
CA GLY A 458 -29.75 -15.13 -3.49
C GLY A 458 -28.45 -15.15 -4.29
N VAL A 459 -28.31 -14.39 -5.37
CA VAL A 459 -27.10 -14.47 -6.20
C VAL A 459 -26.60 -13.09 -6.59
N ASN A 460 -25.37 -12.77 -6.18
CA ASN A 460 -24.66 -11.61 -6.70
C ASN A 460 -23.91 -12.04 -7.96
N PRO A 461 -24.19 -11.47 -9.15
CA PRO A 461 -23.55 -11.93 -10.39
C PRO A 461 -22.05 -11.69 -10.40
N TYR A 462 -21.51 -10.87 -9.49
CA TYR A 462 -20.07 -10.66 -9.30
C TYR A 462 -19.40 -11.68 -8.36
N LEU A 463 -20.18 -12.47 -7.62
CA LEU A 463 -19.67 -13.47 -6.67
C LEU A 463 -19.75 -14.91 -7.20
N ASN A 464 -20.36 -15.12 -8.37
CA ASN A 464 -20.47 -16.42 -9.01
C ASN A 464 -19.34 -16.69 -10.00
#